data_AF-A0A936B224-F1
#
_entry.id   AF-A0A936B224-F1
#
_cell.length_a   1.000
_cell.length_b   1.000
_cell.length_c   1.000
_cell.angle_alpha   90.00
_cell.angle_beta   90.00
_cell.angle_gamma   90.00
#
_symmetry.space_group_name_H-M   'P 1'
#
loop_
_entity.id
_entity.type
_entity.pdbx_description
1 polymer ?
#
loop_
_entity_poly.entity_id
_entity_poly.type
_entity_poly.pdbx_seq_one_letter_code
_entity_poly.pdbx_strand_id
1 'polypeptide(L)'
;MLAGALVGQRTGAAFEPMPANCELFSQSIAVNGFDHVTLYPYAAAEKAQTFSLHNVAKSSNSRMVEVTAADATPLIIEAVRLDDFLTDLPALHVVKMDIEGAEPPRCGRDARPHPAIKPTIVFEYAPDLIEVTSGSRPVAFLQEIAAMGYTPPSAPRFSWFTKPARPR
;
A
#
# COMPACT_ATOMS: atom_id res chain seq x y z
N MET A 1 4.70 -13.07 7.32
CA MET A 1 4.88 -12.19 6.15
C MET A 1 5.26 -13.01 4.90
N LEU A 2 4.38 -13.09 3.90
CA LEU A 2 4.66 -13.82 2.65
C LEU A 2 5.65 -13.06 1.76
N ALA A 3 5.53 -11.73 1.66
CA ALA A 3 6.42 -10.91 0.84
C ALA A 3 7.88 -11.01 1.29
N GLY A 4 8.16 -10.87 2.59
CA GLY A 4 9.51 -10.99 3.17
C GLY A 4 10.20 -12.34 2.90
N ALA A 5 9.44 -13.44 2.94
CA ALA A 5 10.00 -14.76 2.60
C ALA A 5 10.35 -14.90 1.11
N LEU A 6 9.69 -14.14 0.22
CA LEU A 6 9.87 -14.22 -1.23
C LEU A 6 10.96 -13.26 -1.76
N VAL A 7 11.29 -12.17 -1.05
CA VAL A 7 12.42 -11.29 -1.44
C VAL A 7 13.80 -11.90 -1.13
N GLY A 8 13.87 -12.98 -0.35
CA GLY A 8 15.12 -13.66 -0.03
C GLY A 8 16.04 -12.78 0.82
N GLN A 9 17.27 -12.53 0.37
CA GLN A 9 18.26 -11.66 1.06
C GLN A 9 18.25 -10.21 0.55
N ARG A 10 17.24 -9.81 -0.24
CA ARG A 10 17.14 -8.45 -0.81
C ARG A 10 16.50 -7.51 0.20
N THR A 11 16.99 -6.28 0.28
CA THR A 11 16.44 -5.25 1.19
C THR A 11 14.97 -4.96 0.90
N GLY A 12 14.16 -4.81 1.95
CA GLY A 12 12.75 -4.41 1.89
C GLY A 12 12.47 -3.19 2.75
N ALA A 13 11.62 -2.29 2.26
CA ALA A 13 11.07 -1.19 3.04
C ALA A 13 9.55 -1.39 3.17
N ALA A 14 9.05 -1.37 4.40
CA ALA A 14 7.63 -1.48 4.70
C ALA A 14 7.14 -0.17 5.31
N PHE A 15 5.98 0.31 4.88
CA PHE A 15 5.34 1.53 5.38
C PHE A 15 3.99 1.15 5.97
N GLU A 16 3.81 1.40 7.26
CA GLU A 16 2.57 1.11 8.00
C GLU A 16 2.34 2.22 9.04
N PRO A 17 1.28 3.02 8.92
CA PRO A 17 1.04 4.10 9.87
C PRO A 17 0.37 3.65 11.18
N MET A 18 -0.29 2.48 11.22
CA MET A 18 -1.05 2.05 12.40
C MET A 18 -0.12 1.43 13.47
N PRO A 19 0.00 2.02 14.68
CA PRO A 19 0.92 1.52 15.71
C PRO A 19 0.70 0.05 16.08
N ALA A 20 -0.56 -0.39 16.19
CA ALA A 20 -0.87 -1.79 16.48
C ALA A 20 -0.38 -2.75 15.37
N ASN A 21 -0.47 -2.34 14.10
CA ASN A 21 0.05 -3.13 13.00
C ASN A 21 1.59 -3.09 12.97
N CYS A 22 2.21 -1.95 13.28
CA CYS A 22 3.66 -1.83 13.41
C CYS A 22 4.24 -2.76 14.48
N GLU A 23 3.56 -2.91 15.62
CA GLU A 23 3.96 -3.85 16.67
C GLU A 23 3.94 -5.30 16.15
N LEU A 24 2.83 -5.71 15.52
CA LEU A 24 2.71 -7.04 14.94
C LEU A 24 3.74 -7.28 13.82
N PHE A 25 4.00 -6.27 13.00
CA PHE A 25 4.96 -6.33 11.91
C PHE A 25 6.39 -6.49 12.45
N SER A 26 6.75 -5.71 13.47
CA SER A 26 8.06 -5.79 14.14
C SER A 26 8.29 -7.15 14.78
N GLN A 27 7.28 -7.70 15.45
CA GLN A 27 7.33 -9.07 15.98
C GLN A 27 7.52 -10.09 14.86
N SER A 28 6.81 -9.92 13.73
CA SER A 28 6.99 -10.79 12.57
C SER A 28 8.38 -10.68 11.95
N ILE A 29 9.00 -9.49 11.89
CA ILE A 29 10.39 -9.33 11.43
C ILE A 29 11.32 -10.13 12.34
N ALA A 30 11.22 -9.93 13.66
CA ALA A 30 12.10 -10.54 14.64
C ALA A 30 12.00 -12.07 14.65
N VAL A 31 10.78 -12.62 14.69
CA VAL A 31 10.56 -14.08 14.75
C VAL A 31 11.03 -14.79 13.48
N ASN A 32 11.04 -14.10 12.33
CA ASN A 32 11.45 -14.70 11.05
C ASN A 32 12.90 -14.35 10.65
N GLY A 33 13.64 -13.58 11.45
CA GLY A 33 15.01 -13.16 11.14
C GLY A 33 15.12 -12.32 9.86
N PHE A 34 14.14 -11.44 9.60
CA PHE A 34 14.13 -10.59 8.41
C PHE A 34 14.96 -9.31 8.61
N ASP A 35 16.27 -9.47 8.90
CA ASP A 35 17.20 -8.36 9.19
C ASP A 35 17.38 -7.39 8.01
N HIS A 36 16.92 -7.79 6.82
CA HIS A 36 16.94 -7.00 5.59
C HIS A 36 15.66 -6.17 5.37
N VAL A 37 14.70 -6.20 6.29
CA VAL A 37 13.44 -5.44 6.20
C VAL A 37 13.44 -4.30 7.21
N THR A 38 13.31 -3.07 6.71
CA THR A 38 13.10 -1.87 7.54
C THR A 38 11.62 -1.51 7.56
N LEU A 39 11.07 -1.36 8.76
CA LEU A 39 9.71 -0.85 8.97
C LEU A 39 9.74 0.65 9.25
N TYR A 40 8.97 1.40 8.48
CA TYR A 40 8.75 2.84 8.63
C TYR A 40 7.32 3.06 9.13
N PRO A 41 7.13 3.69 10.30
CA PRO A 41 5.80 3.91 10.90
C PRO A 41 5.07 5.10 10.26
N TYR A 42 5.03 5.13 8.92
CA TYR A 42 4.49 6.23 8.13
C TYR A 42 3.51 5.71 7.08
N ALA A 43 2.51 6.53 6.74
CA ALA A 43 1.74 6.31 5.52
C ALA A 43 2.57 6.75 4.31
N ALA A 44 2.48 6.01 3.20
CA ALA A 44 3.03 6.46 1.92
C ALA A 44 1.97 7.31 1.19
N ALA A 45 2.32 8.54 0.81
CA ALA A 45 1.41 9.47 0.14
C ALA A 45 2.11 10.32 -0.93
N GLU A 46 1.33 11.09 -1.69
CA GLU A 46 1.84 12.02 -2.70
C GLU A 46 2.57 13.24 -2.11
N LYS A 47 2.30 13.57 -0.85
CA LYS A 47 2.82 14.73 -0.14
C LYS A 47 3.06 14.36 1.32
N ALA A 48 4.14 14.89 1.88
CA ALA A 48 4.38 14.82 3.30
C ALA A 48 3.32 15.67 4.01
N GLN A 49 2.55 15.04 4.88
CA GLN A 49 1.47 15.69 5.61
C GLN A 49 1.03 14.82 6.80
N THR A 50 0.19 15.37 7.65
CA THR A 50 -0.36 14.66 8.80
C THR A 50 -1.83 14.35 8.53
N PHE A 51 -2.26 13.12 8.81
CA PHE A 51 -3.65 12.69 8.65
C PHE A 51 -4.24 12.25 9.98
N SER A 52 -5.57 12.31 10.07
CA SER A 52 -6.28 11.50 11.06
C SER A 52 -6.56 10.12 10.48
N LEU A 53 -6.18 9.10 11.23
CA LEU A 53 -6.52 7.73 10.94
C LEU A 53 -7.77 7.35 11.74
N HIS A 54 -8.84 7.08 11.01
CA HIS A 54 -10.10 6.64 11.60
C HIS A 54 -10.19 5.13 11.55
N ASN A 55 -10.18 4.50 12.73
CA ASN A 55 -10.45 3.08 12.83
C ASN A 55 -11.96 2.87 12.67
N VAL A 56 -12.39 2.54 11.45
CA VAL A 56 -13.76 2.13 11.19
C VAL A 56 -13.94 0.73 11.78
N ALA A 57 -14.34 0.70 13.06
CA ALA A 57 -14.77 -0.46 13.82
C ALA A 57 -13.71 -1.56 14.08
N LYS A 58 -12.86 -1.40 15.11
CA LYS A 58 -12.09 -2.48 15.78
C LYS A 58 -11.53 -3.56 14.84
N SER A 59 -11.10 -3.14 13.65
CA SER A 59 -10.59 -4.04 12.61
C SER A 59 -9.11 -3.75 12.42
N SER A 60 -8.39 -4.70 11.81
CA SER A 60 -6.99 -4.51 11.40
C SER A 60 -6.82 -3.45 10.31
N ASN A 61 -7.93 -2.91 9.80
CA ASN A 61 -7.97 -2.06 8.62
C ASN A 61 -8.32 -0.64 9.05
N SER A 62 -7.61 0.33 8.50
CA SER A 62 -7.83 1.74 8.81
C SER A 62 -7.75 2.58 7.56
N ARG A 63 -8.46 3.71 7.56
CA ARG A 63 -8.55 4.60 6.39
C ARG A 63 -8.10 6.00 6.78
N MET A 64 -7.35 6.62 5.87
CA MET A 64 -6.97 8.02 5.99
C MET A 64 -8.18 8.90 5.70
N VAL A 65 -8.44 9.87 6.57
CA VAL A 65 -9.44 10.92 6.36
C VAL A 65 -8.84 12.28 6.72
N GLU A 66 -9.41 13.33 6.14
CA GLU A 66 -9.05 14.70 6.50
C GLU A 66 -9.50 14.99 7.94
N VAL A 67 -8.67 15.70 8.71
CA VAL A 67 -8.94 15.98 10.12
C VAL A 67 -10.20 16.85 10.26
N THR A 68 -11.21 16.38 10.99
CA THR A 68 -12.38 17.20 11.32
C THR A 68 -12.50 17.44 12.82
N ALA A 69 -13.16 18.52 13.23
CA ALA A 69 -13.31 18.88 14.65
C ALA A 69 -14.25 17.94 15.43
N ALA A 70 -14.91 16.97 14.78
CA ALA A 70 -15.95 16.12 15.35
C ALA A 70 -15.44 14.75 15.84
N ASP A 71 -14.14 14.51 15.75
CA ASP A 71 -13.58 13.16 15.89
C ASP A 71 -13.23 12.84 17.34
N ALA A 72 -13.85 11.78 17.88
CA ALA A 72 -13.56 11.28 19.22
C ALA A 72 -12.16 10.64 19.25
N THR A 73 -11.17 11.46 19.57
CA THR A 73 -9.74 11.12 19.68
C THR A 73 -9.15 10.55 18.38
N PRO A 74 -8.93 11.39 17.35
CA PRO A 74 -8.26 10.99 16.13
C PRO A 74 -6.85 10.47 16.41
N LEU A 75 -6.49 9.30 15.85
CA LEU A 75 -5.09 8.87 15.82
C LEU A 75 -4.39 9.68 14.73
N ILE A 76 -3.48 10.55 15.15
CA ILE A 76 -2.71 11.40 14.24
C ILE A 76 -1.51 10.60 13.72
N ILE A 77 -1.40 10.50 12.40
CA ILE A 77 -0.31 9.78 11.72
C ILE A 77 0.44 10.69 10.76
N GLU A 78 1.71 10.38 10.53
CA GLU A 78 2.53 11.06 9.54
C GLU A 78 2.50 10.29 8.22
N ALA A 79 2.31 11.03 7.13
CA ALA A 79 2.49 10.53 5.78
C ALA A 79 3.75 11.14 5.17
N VAL A 80 4.47 10.34 4.41
CA VAL A 80 5.70 10.71 3.73
C VAL A 80 5.58 10.44 2.24
N ARG A 81 6.37 11.17 1.44
CA ARG A 81 6.48 10.88 0.01
C ARG A 81 7.37 9.67 -0.18
N LEU A 82 6.87 8.66 -0.89
CA LEU A 82 7.67 7.47 -1.17
C LEU A 82 8.92 7.83 -1.99
N ASP A 83 8.81 8.80 -2.92
CA ASP A 83 9.93 9.29 -3.73
C ASP A 83 11.15 9.70 -2.88
N ASP A 84 10.92 10.29 -1.70
CA ASP A 84 11.99 10.74 -0.80
C ASP A 84 12.81 9.56 -0.22
N PHE A 85 12.27 8.34 -0.27
CA PHE A 85 12.93 7.09 0.15
C PHE A 85 13.44 6.26 -1.03
N LEU A 86 12.99 6.55 -2.25
CA LEU A 86 13.37 5.80 -3.45
C LEU A 86 14.59 6.39 -4.17
N THR A 87 14.96 7.65 -3.91
CA THR A 87 16.03 8.36 -4.63
C THR A 87 17.38 7.66 -4.58
N ASP A 88 17.71 7.02 -3.47
CA ASP A 88 19.01 6.37 -3.26
C ASP A 88 18.96 4.85 -3.46
N LEU A 89 17.83 4.30 -3.89
CA LEU A 89 17.72 2.86 -4.12
C LEU A 89 18.43 2.46 -5.41
N PRO A 90 19.42 1.54 -5.36
CA PRO A 90 20.13 1.08 -6.55
C PRO A 90 19.22 0.34 -7.52
N ALA A 91 18.12 -0.25 -7.03
CA ALA A 91 17.08 -0.88 -7.82
C ALA A 91 15.77 -1.07 -7.01
N LEU A 92 14.62 -0.87 -7.65
CA LEU A 92 13.30 -1.25 -7.13
C LEU A 92 12.72 -2.36 -8.01
N HIS A 93 12.61 -3.56 -7.46
CA HIS A 93 12.21 -4.76 -8.21
C HIS A 93 10.72 -5.05 -8.11
N VAL A 94 10.15 -4.84 -6.91
CA VAL A 94 8.77 -5.19 -6.59
C VAL A 94 8.16 -4.12 -5.70
N VAL A 95 6.92 -3.76 -5.98
CA VAL A 95 6.08 -2.91 -5.13
C VAL A 95 4.82 -3.70 -4.79
N LYS A 96 4.50 -3.81 -3.50
CA LYS A 96 3.20 -4.29 -3.03
C LYS A 96 2.43 -3.12 -2.42
N MET A 97 1.21 -2.86 -2.88
CA MET A 97 0.29 -1.88 -2.29
C MET A 97 -0.95 -2.59 -1.76
N ASP A 98 -1.28 -2.34 -0.50
CA ASP A 98 -2.41 -2.94 0.21
C ASP A 98 -2.86 -1.89 1.20
N ILE A 99 -3.56 -0.87 0.68
CA ILE A 99 -3.80 0.40 1.37
C ILE A 99 -5.28 0.78 1.35
N GLU A 100 -6.15 -0.24 1.37
CA GLU A 100 -7.59 -0.13 1.63
C GLU A 100 -8.33 0.84 0.69
N GLY A 101 -8.00 0.78 -0.61
CA GLY A 101 -8.62 1.61 -1.64
C GLY A 101 -7.85 2.90 -1.96
N ALA A 102 -6.73 3.17 -1.29
CA ALA A 102 -5.86 4.31 -1.61
C ALA A 102 -4.80 3.98 -2.68
N GLU A 103 -4.86 2.81 -3.33
CA GLU A 103 -3.90 2.35 -4.36
C GLU A 103 -3.78 3.28 -5.56
N PRO A 104 -4.87 3.90 -6.07
CA PRO A 104 -4.74 4.79 -7.20
C PRO A 104 -3.80 5.95 -6.87
N PRO A 105 -2.79 6.21 -7.71
CA PRO A 105 -1.92 7.35 -7.52
C PRO A 105 -2.76 8.63 -7.67
N ARG A 106 -3.03 9.33 -6.56
CA ARG A 106 -3.60 10.70 -6.63
C ARG A 106 -2.64 11.70 -7.30
N CYS A 107 -1.40 11.27 -7.54
CA CYS A 107 -0.35 12.02 -8.18
C CYS A 107 -0.76 12.51 -9.57
N GLY A 108 -1.03 13.82 -9.66
CA GLY A 108 -1.02 14.51 -10.94
C GLY A 108 0.34 14.29 -11.61
N ARG A 109 0.36 13.57 -12.74
CA ARG A 109 1.41 13.37 -13.78
C ARG A 109 2.89 13.12 -13.41
N ASP A 110 3.36 13.46 -12.21
CA ASP A 110 4.78 13.69 -11.89
C ASP A 110 5.36 12.64 -10.93
N ALA A 111 4.54 11.82 -10.25
CA ALA A 111 5.02 10.69 -9.43
C ALA A 111 5.12 9.38 -10.23
N ARG A 112 5.45 9.48 -11.52
CA ARG A 112 5.72 8.27 -12.31
C ARG A 112 7.07 7.72 -11.83
N PRO A 113 7.18 6.40 -11.60
CA PRO A 113 8.48 5.78 -11.46
C PRO A 113 9.37 6.24 -12.60
N HIS A 114 10.61 6.63 -12.29
CA HIS A 114 11.58 7.01 -13.31
C HIS A 114 11.62 5.91 -14.39
N PRO A 115 11.54 6.22 -15.70
CA PRO A 115 11.35 5.23 -16.76
C PRO A 115 12.44 4.13 -16.83
N ALA A 116 13.57 4.33 -16.15
CA ALA A 116 14.63 3.33 -15.99
C ALA A 116 14.32 2.24 -14.95
N ILE A 117 13.33 2.41 -14.08
CA ILE A 117 12.97 1.50 -12.99
C ILE A 117 11.51 1.07 -13.16
N LYS A 118 11.29 -0.17 -13.61
CA LYS A 118 9.97 -0.74 -13.88
C LYS A 118 9.72 -1.95 -12.96
N PRO A 119 9.33 -1.75 -11.69
CA PRO A 119 9.13 -2.84 -10.74
C PRO A 119 7.90 -3.68 -11.14
N THR A 120 7.85 -4.93 -10.71
CA THR A 120 6.60 -5.68 -10.68
C THR A 120 5.67 -5.07 -9.62
N ILE A 121 4.46 -4.69 -10.01
CA ILE A 121 3.49 -4.10 -9.10
C ILE A 121 2.43 -5.15 -8.74
N VAL A 122 2.20 -5.32 -7.45
CA VAL A 122 1.11 -6.11 -6.88
C VAL A 122 0.25 -5.16 -6.05
N PHE A 123 -1.05 -5.14 -6.27
CA PHE A 123 -1.95 -4.31 -5.49
C PHE A 123 -3.27 -5.00 -5.19
N GLU A 124 -3.93 -4.61 -4.09
CA GLU A 124 -5.32 -4.98 -3.85
C GLU A 124 -6.23 -4.25 -4.85
N TYR A 125 -7.07 -5.00 -5.56
CA TYR A 125 -8.10 -4.42 -6.42
C TYR A 125 -9.47 -4.62 -5.78
N ALA A 126 -9.90 -3.63 -5.00
CA ALA A 126 -11.22 -3.58 -4.36
C ALA A 126 -12.01 -2.37 -4.89
N PRO A 127 -12.81 -2.52 -5.98
CA PRO A 127 -13.50 -1.41 -6.64
C PRO A 127 -14.26 -0.46 -5.71
N ASP A 128 -15.05 -1.01 -4.80
CA ASP A 128 -15.85 -0.21 -3.86
C ASP A 128 -14.96 0.61 -2.91
N LEU A 129 -13.85 0.05 -2.45
CA LEU A 129 -12.89 0.75 -1.59
C LEU A 129 -12.13 1.81 -2.37
N ILE A 130 -11.73 1.50 -3.60
CA ILE A 130 -11.08 2.47 -4.50
C ILE A 130 -11.98 3.70 -4.70
N GLU A 131 -13.27 3.50 -4.99
CA GLU A 131 -14.20 4.61 -5.18
C GLU A 131 -14.36 5.45 -3.91
N VAL A 132 -14.61 4.80 -2.77
CA VAL A 132 -14.91 5.51 -1.52
C VAL A 132 -13.67 6.17 -0.90
N THR A 133 -12.51 5.53 -0.95
CA THR A 133 -11.28 6.01 -0.30
C THR A 133 -10.51 6.99 -1.18
N SER A 134 -10.31 6.65 -2.47
CA SER A 134 -9.51 7.50 -3.36
C SER A 134 -10.35 8.52 -4.15
N GLY A 135 -11.67 8.31 -4.27
CA GLY A 135 -12.52 9.07 -5.20
C GLY A 135 -12.28 8.74 -6.67
N SER A 136 -11.40 7.80 -6.97
CA SER A 136 -11.06 7.39 -8.34
C SER A 136 -12.02 6.32 -8.84
N ARG A 137 -12.26 6.31 -10.15
CA ARG A 137 -12.94 5.19 -10.80
C ARG A 137 -11.99 3.98 -10.88
N PRO A 138 -12.39 2.77 -10.47
CA PRO A 138 -11.54 1.58 -10.49
C PRO A 138 -10.98 1.26 -11.88
N VAL A 139 -11.81 1.45 -12.92
CA VAL A 139 -11.37 1.27 -14.31
C VAL A 139 -10.33 2.31 -14.73
N ALA A 140 -10.44 3.56 -14.26
CA ALA A 140 -9.46 4.60 -14.58
C ALA A 140 -8.09 4.27 -13.98
N PHE A 141 -8.06 3.76 -12.74
CA PHE A 141 -6.84 3.27 -12.12
C PHE A 141 -6.16 2.17 -12.95
N LEU A 142 -6.91 1.17 -13.43
CA LEU A 142 -6.34 0.13 -14.31
C LEU A 142 -5.82 0.70 -15.64
N GLN A 143 -6.49 1.71 -16.20
CA GLN A 143 -6.05 2.39 -17.42
C GLN A 143 -4.75 3.18 -17.20
N GLU A 144 -4.57 3.80 -16.03
CA GLU A 144 -3.32 4.48 -15.67
C GLU A 144 -2.16 3.50 -15.54
N ILE A 145 -2.38 2.37 -14.85
CA ILE A 145 -1.40 1.28 -14.77
C ILE A 145 -1.03 0.76 -16.16
N ALA A 146 -2.02 0.56 -17.05
CA ALA A 146 -1.78 0.16 -18.42
C ALA A 146 -1.01 1.22 -19.24
N ALA A 147 -1.31 2.50 -19.03
CA ALA A 147 -0.62 3.62 -19.68
C ALA A 147 0.85 3.77 -19.22
N MET A 148 1.20 3.28 -18.03
CA MET A 148 2.59 3.11 -17.58
C MET A 148 3.29 1.90 -18.24
N GLY A 149 2.60 1.16 -19.12
CA GLY A 149 3.14 0.01 -19.84
C GLY A 149 3.12 -1.29 -19.04
N TYR A 150 2.31 -1.37 -17.98
CA TYR A 150 2.05 -2.62 -17.28
C TYR A 150 0.95 -3.41 -17.98
N THR A 151 1.09 -4.73 -17.96
CA THR A 151 0.05 -5.65 -18.45
C THR A 151 -0.27 -6.67 -17.36
N PRO A 152 -1.55 -7.02 -17.16
CA PRO A 152 -1.89 -8.11 -16.25
C PRO A 152 -1.32 -9.43 -16.81
N PRO A 153 -1.00 -10.40 -15.94
CA PRO A 153 -0.56 -11.71 -16.40
C PRO A 153 -1.60 -12.36 -17.32
N SER A 154 -1.13 -13.00 -18.40
CA SER A 154 -1.96 -13.57 -19.48
C SER A 154 -2.88 -14.72 -19.07
N ALA A 155 -2.72 -15.25 -17.85
CA ALA A 155 -3.59 -16.26 -17.25
C ALA A 155 -3.57 -16.12 -15.72
N PRO A 156 -4.67 -16.46 -15.01
CA PRO A 156 -4.64 -16.59 -13.57
C PRO A 156 -3.63 -17.68 -13.19
N ARG A 157 -2.55 -17.29 -12.51
CA ARG A 157 -1.51 -18.23 -12.03
C ARG A 157 -1.94 -19.03 -10.80
N PHE A 158 -3.17 -18.83 -10.32
CA PHE A 158 -3.70 -19.45 -9.11
C PHE A 158 -5.12 -19.96 -9.35
N SER A 159 -5.35 -21.24 -9.08
CA SER A 159 -6.65 -21.94 -9.26
C SER A 159 -7.58 -21.83 -8.05
N TRP A 160 -7.27 -21.00 -7.04
CA TRP A 160 -7.89 -21.07 -5.71
C TRP A 160 -8.87 -19.94 -5.37
N PHE A 161 -9.12 -18.98 -6.27
CA PHE A 161 -10.05 -17.86 -6.02
C PHE A 161 -11.48 -18.16 -6.50
N THR A 162 -12.17 -19.07 -5.82
CA THR A 162 -13.63 -18.95 -5.68
C THR A 162 -13.91 -18.81 -4.20
N LYS A 163 -14.04 -17.56 -3.74
CA LYS A 163 -14.61 -17.29 -2.41
C LYS A 163 -16.05 -17.83 -2.47
N PRO A 164 -16.43 -18.86 -1.69
CA PRO A 164 -17.80 -19.34 -1.72
C PRO A 164 -18.72 -18.17 -1.37
N ALA A 165 -19.77 -17.98 -2.17
CA ALA A 165 -20.76 -16.95 -1.93
C ALA A 165 -21.29 -17.10 -0.50
N ARG A 166 -21.25 -16.02 0.29
CA ARG A 166 -21.87 -16.04 1.62
C ARG A 166 -23.38 -16.26 1.42
N PRO A 167 -23.99 -17.25 2.08
CA PRO A 167 -25.44 -17.39 2.04
C PRO A 167 -26.08 -16.10 2.59
N ARG A 168 -27.14 -15.65 1.90
CA ARG A 168 -28.00 -14.56 2.35
C ARG A 168 -28.81 -14.98 3.56
#